data_AF-A0A355A2C0-F1
#
_entry.id   AF-A0A355A2C0-F1
#
_cell.length_a   1.000
_cell.length_b   1.000
_cell.length_c   1.000
_cell.angle_alpha   90.00
_cell.angle_beta   90.00
_cell.angle_gamma   90.00
#
_symmetry.space_group_name_H-M   'P 1'
#
loop_
_entity.id
_entity.type
_entity.pdbx_description
1 polymer ?
#
loop_
_entity_poly.entity_id
_entity_poly.type
_entity_poly.pdbx_seq_one_letter_code
_entity_poly.pdbx_strand_id
1 'polypeptide(L)' 'MLGSFYAYLGVAIAVLFSGYGSAYGVGLAGRASAGVVTEDPKKFGQTLILTALPGTQGIYGFVIGMLMVF' A
#
# COMPACT_ATOMS: atom_id res chain seq x y z
N MET A 1 21.12 16.06 -17.79
CA MET A 1 20.88 14.60 -17.93
C MET A 1 20.97 13.85 -16.61
N LEU A 2 21.99 14.04 -15.76
CA LEU A 2 22.05 13.35 -14.45
C LEU A 2 20.87 13.68 -13.51
N GLY A 3 20.42 14.94 -13.46
CA GLY A 3 19.29 15.33 -12.59
C GLY A 3 18.00 14.56 -12.88
N SER A 4 17.64 14.42 -14.16
CA SER A 4 16.46 13.64 -14.58
C SER A 4 16.60 12.16 -14.25
N PHE A 5 17.81 11.58 -14.38
CA PHE A 5 18.06 10.19 -14.00
C PHE A 5 17.79 9.97 -12.50
N TYR A 6 18.32 10.83 -11.63
CA TYR A 6 18.08 10.72 -10.19
C TYR A 6 16.62 10.98 -9.81
N ALA A 7 15.93 11.90 -10.47
CA ALA A 7 14.50 12.14 -10.26
C ALA A 7 13.69 10.86 -10.52
N TYR A 8 13.85 10.23 -11.70
CA TYR A 8 13.13 8.99 -12.01
C TYR A 8 13.53 7.80 -11.14
N LEU A 9 14.79 7.74 -10.71
CA LEU A 9 15.21 6.74 -9.73
C LEU A 9 14.50 6.94 -8.37
N GLY A 10 14.36 8.20 -7.93
CA GLY A 10 13.60 8.56 -6.74
C GLY A 10 12.13 8.17 -6.85
N VAL A 11 11.50 8.41 -8.00
CA VAL A 11 10.12 7.97 -8.29
C VAL A 11 10.00 6.45 -8.16
N ALA A 12 10.92 5.70 -8.79
CA ALA A 12 10.90 4.24 -8.75
C ALA A 12 11.02 3.73 -7.30
N ILE A 13 11.92 4.29 -6.50
CA ILE A 13 12.10 3.90 -5.10
C ILE A 13 10.84 4.22 -4.28
N ALA A 14 10.30 5.44 -4.41
CA ALA A 14 9.13 5.88 -3.65
C ALA A 14 7.90 5.00 -3.94
N VAL A 15 7.64 4.69 -5.21
CA VAL A 15 6.46 3.91 -5.61
C VAL A 15 6.63 2.43 -5.30
N LEU A 16 7.77 1.83 -5.63
CA LEU A 16 7.97 0.38 -5.50
C LEU A 16 8.00 -0.07 -4.04
N PHE A 17 8.78 0.58 -3.18
CA PHE A 17 8.93 0.14 -1.80
C PHE A 17 7.67 0.42 -0.97
N SER A 18 7.03 1.56 -1.19
CA SER A 18 5.77 1.88 -0.52
C SER A 18 4.62 0.95 -0.97
N GLY A 19 4.53 0.69 -2.28
CA GLY A 19 3.56 -0.23 -2.86
C GLY A 19 3.77 -1.66 -2.37
N TYR A 20 5.03 -2.11 -2.29
CA TYR A 20 5.37 -3.42 -1.74
C TYR A 20 4.97 -3.56 -0.27
N GLY A 21 5.36 -2.60 0.58
CA GLY A 21 4.99 -2.62 2.01
C GLY A 21 3.48 -2.62 2.22
N SER A 22 2.77 -1.85 1.39
CA SER A 22 1.31 -1.80 1.39
C SER A 22 0.68 -3.12 0.97
N ALA A 23 1.09 -3.70 -0.16
CA ALA A 23 0.57 -4.97 -0.66
C ALA A 23 0.83 -6.11 0.33
N TYR A 24 2.01 -6.15 0.95
CA TYR A 24 2.34 -7.12 1.98
C TYR A 24 1.44 -6.98 3.21
N GLY A 25 1.28 -5.75 3.73
CA GLY A 25 0.44 -5.47 4.90
C GLY A 25 -1.04 -5.78 4.66
N VAL A 26 -1.59 -5.33 3.52
CA VAL A 26 -2.97 -5.64 3.10
C VAL A 26 -3.14 -7.14 2.92
N GLY A 27 -2.18 -7.83 2.30
CA GLY A 27 -2.24 -9.28 2.11
C GLY A 27 -2.15 -10.09 3.40
N LEU A 28 -1.45 -9.60 4.42
CA LEU A 28 -1.40 -10.22 5.75
C LEU A 28 -2.72 -10.01 6.51
N ALA A 29 -3.20 -8.78 6.57
CA ALA A 29 -4.46 -8.43 7.24
C ALA A 29 -5.67 -9.09 6.56
N GLY A 30 -5.65 -9.21 5.23
CA GLY A 30 -6.69 -9.88 4.45
C GLY A 30 -6.78 -11.38 4.76
N ARG A 31 -5.64 -12.06 4.93
CA ARG A 31 -5.60 -13.48 5.34
C ARG A 31 -6.21 -13.70 6.72
N ALA A 32 -5.88 -12.83 7.68
CA ALA A 32 -6.49 -12.88 9.01
C ALA A 32 -8.00 -12.59 8.97
N SER A 33 -8.39 -11.56 8.20
CA SER A 33 -9.79 -11.15 8.02
C SER A 33 -10.63 -12.24 7.39
N ALA A 34 -10.10 -12.96 6.39
CA ALA A 34 -10.79 -14.09 5.77
C ALA A 34 -11.11 -15.18 6.80
N GLY A 35 -10.17 -15.52 7.68
CA GLY A 35 -10.42 -16.47 8.77
C GLY A 35 -11.54 -16.01 9.71
N VAL A 36 -11.51 -14.75 10.15
CA VAL A 36 -12.56 -14.19 11.01
C VAL A 36 -13.93 -14.21 10.34
N VAL A 37 -14.00 -13.87 9.05
CA VAL A 37 -15.27 -13.83 8.30
C VAL A 37 -15.85 -15.24 8.09
N THR A 38 -15.03 -16.28 8.02
CA THR A 38 -15.52 -17.67 7.98
C THR A 38 -16.17 -18.12 9.28
N GLU A 39 -15.74 -17.60 10.43
CA GLU A 39 -16.34 -17.89 11.74
C GLU A 39 -17.54 -16.98 12.06
N ASP A 40 -17.43 -15.68 11.76
CA ASP A 40 -18.46 -14.68 12.03
C ASP A 40 -18.62 -13.70 10.85
N PRO A 41 -19.51 -14.00 9.90
CA PRO A 41 -19.73 -13.17 8.71
C PRO A 41 -20.16 -11.73 9.01
N LYS A 42 -20.73 -11.47 10.20
CA LYS A 42 -21.19 -10.12 10.59
C LYS A 42 -20.01 -9.15 10.78
N LYS A 43 -18.78 -9.67 10.96
CA LYS A 43 -17.56 -8.87 11.14
C LYS A 43 -16.88 -8.45 9.83
N PHE A 44 -17.46 -8.74 8.67
CA PHE A 44 -16.88 -8.37 7.36
C PHE A 44 -16.52 -6.88 7.28
N GLY A 45 -17.43 -5.97 7.64
CA GLY A 45 -17.17 -4.53 7.54
C GLY A 45 -16.00 -4.06 8.42
N GLN A 46 -15.93 -4.55 9.67
CA GLN A 46 -14.85 -4.20 10.60
C GLN A 46 -13.49 -4.72 10.11
N THR A 47 -13.47 -5.97 9.65
CA THR A 47 -12.25 -6.63 9.16
C THR A 47 -11.77 -6.07 7.82
N LEU A 48 -12.70 -5.60 6.97
CA LEU A 48 -12.38 -4.87 5.74
C LEU A 48 -11.65 -3.55 6.04
N ILE A 49 -12.10 -2.78 7.04
CA ILE A 49 -11.43 -1.55 7.47
C ILE A 49 -10.01 -1.86 7.95
N LEU A 50 -9.86 -2.88 8.80
CA LEU A 50 -8.54 -3.31 9.30
C LEU A 50 -7.61 -3.76 8.16
N THR A 51 -8.15 -4.44 7.14
CA THR A 51 -7.41 -4.85 5.94
C THR A 51 -6.96 -3.67 5.09
N ALA A 52 -7.74 -2.58 5.06
CA ALA A 52 -7.43 -1.39 4.28
C ALA A 52 -6.39 -0.45 4.95
N LEU A 53 -6.21 -0.49 6.28
CA LEU A 53 -5.30 0.42 7.00
C LEU A 53 -3.84 0.40 6.46
N PRO A 54 -3.22 -0.76 6.17
CA PRO A 54 -1.87 -0.81 5.58
C PRO A 54 -1.81 -0.32 4.12
N GLY A 55 -2.97 -0.16 3.47
CA GLY A 55 -3.14 0.35 2.10
C GLY A 55 -2.60 1.77 1.88
N THR A 56 -2.49 2.55 2.95
CA THR A 56 -2.08 3.96 2.91
C THR A 56 -0.64 4.16 2.46
N GLN A 57 0.25 3.20 2.74
CA GLN A 57 1.67 3.29 2.38
C GLN A 57 1.85 3.47 0.86
N GLY A 58 1.14 2.67 0.06
CA GLY A 58 1.20 2.77 -1.40
C GLY A 58 0.67 4.11 -1.92
N ILE A 59 -0.37 4.66 -1.29
CA ILE A 59 -0.91 5.98 -1.64
C ILE A 59 0.14 7.06 -1.38
N TYR A 60 0.81 7.03 -0.23
CA TYR A 60 1.83 8.03 0.10
C TYR A 60 2.99 8.01 -0.88
N GLY A 61 3.55 6.83 -1.19
CA GLY A 61 4.67 6.77 -2.13
C GLY A 61 4.26 7.06 -3.58
N PHE A 62 3.01 6.81 -3.96
CA PHE A 62 2.47 7.24 -5.26
C PHE A 62 2.37 8.77 -5.36
N VAL A 63 1.80 9.43 -4.34
CA VAL A 63 1.71 10.91 -4.29
C VAL A 63 3.10 11.54 -4.34
N ILE A 64 4.04 11.02 -3.55
CA ILE A 64 5.43 11.49 -3.55
C ILE A 64 6.09 11.26 -4.90
N GLY A 65 5.88 10.10 -5.53
CA GLY A 65 6.37 9.82 -6.89
C GLY A 65 5.84 10.81 -7.92
N MET A 66 4.55 11.16 -7.88
CA MET A 66 3.99 12.20 -8.74
C MET A 66 4.62 13.57 -8.49
N LEU A 67 4.79 13.96 -7.21
CA LEU A 67 5.39 15.24 -6.86
C LEU A 67 6.84 15.40 -7.31
N MET A 68 7.60 14.31 -7.50
CA MET A 68 8.97 14.39 -8.03
C MET A 68 9.03 14.61 -9.55
N VAL A 69 7.93 14.38 -10.26
CA VAL A 69 7.85 14.56 -11.72
C VAL A 69 7.42 15.98 -12.11
N PHE A 70 6.75 16.69 -11.19
CA PHE A 70 6.33 18.09 -11.33
C PHE A 70 7.42 19.05 -10.83
#